data_AF-A0A432GI37-F1
#
_entry.id   AF-A0A432GI37-F1
#
_cell.length_a   1.000
_cell.length_b   1.000
_cell.length_c   1.000
_cell.angle_alpha   90.00
_cell.angle_beta   90.00
_cell.angle_gamma   90.00
#
_symmetry.space_group_name_H-M   'P 1'
#
loop_
_entity.id
_entity.type
_entity.pdbx_description
1 polymer ?
#
loop_
_entity_poly.entity_id
_entity_poly.type
_entity_poly.pdbx_seq_one_letter_code
_entity_poly.pdbx_strand_id
1 'polypeptide(L)'
;MSVLKNDRLLRILNHLPVDRVPVWIMRQAGRTDPQYCQLRKNDGRALEKLFADPEIAIKISLLPKRLGVDASIMFQDILTPLIPMGAGFHFDPGPVLERPVRTMAQVKALRLPEP
;
A
#
# COMPACT_ATOMS: atom_id res chain seq x y z
N MET A 1 -8.35 15.79 18.81
CA MET A 1 -8.07 14.44 18.26
C MET A 1 -9.39 13.68 18.22
N SER A 2 -9.82 13.16 17.07
CA SER A 2 -11.07 12.38 17.02
C SER A 2 -10.89 11.08 17.79
N VAL A 3 -11.84 10.76 18.66
CA VAL A 3 -11.86 9.48 19.36
C VAL A 3 -12.06 8.37 18.32
N LEU A 4 -11.14 7.41 18.26
CA LEU A 4 -11.27 6.23 17.41
C LEU A 4 -12.42 5.37 17.91
N LYS A 5 -13.38 5.05 17.03
CA LYS A 5 -14.51 4.17 17.37
C LYS A 5 -14.09 2.71 17.58
N ASN A 6 -12.99 2.29 16.94
CA ASN A 6 -12.37 0.99 17.10
C ASN A 6 -10.85 1.19 17.23
N ASP A 7 -10.32 0.88 18.41
CA ASP A 7 -8.90 1.02 18.76
C ASP A 7 -8.26 -0.34 19.16
N ARG A 8 -8.95 -1.46 18.95
CA ARG A 8 -8.50 -2.80 19.40
C ARG A 8 -7.10 -3.15 18.92
N LEU A 9 -6.76 -2.85 17.67
CA LEU A 9 -5.42 -3.10 17.13
C LEU A 9 -4.36 -2.29 17.87
N LEU A 10 -4.61 -1.00 18.13
CA LEU A 10 -3.67 -0.16 18.86
C LEU A 10 -3.50 -0.64 20.29
N ARG A 11 -4.60 -1.03 20.95
CA ARG A 11 -4.57 -1.56 22.31
C ARG A 11 -3.73 -2.83 22.41
N ILE A 12 -3.95 -3.81 21.53
CA ILE A 12 -3.20 -5.08 21.60
C ILE A 12 -1.71 -4.88 21.28
N LEU A 13 -1.36 -3.97 20.37
CA LEU A 13 0.03 -3.60 20.07
C LEU A 13 0.73 -2.90 21.25
N ASN A 14 -0.05 -2.30 22.17
CA ASN A 14 0.44 -1.69 23.41
C ASN A 14 0.21 -2.58 24.64
N HIS A 15 -0.05 -3.88 24.45
CA HIS A 15 -0.28 -4.84 25.53
C HIS A 15 -1.45 -4.50 26.47
N LEU A 16 -2.45 -3.76 25.97
CA LEU A 16 -3.67 -3.41 26.72
C LEU A 16 -4.79 -4.44 26.47
N PRO A 17 -5.70 -4.65 27.44
CA PRO A 17 -6.80 -5.60 27.29
C PRO A 17 -7.79 -5.15 26.20
N VAL A 18 -8.37 -6.12 25.50
CA VAL A 18 -9.40 -5.93 24.45
C VAL A 18 -10.56 -6.90 24.69
N ASP A 19 -11.75 -6.52 24.23
CA ASP A 19 -12.97 -7.34 24.30
C ASP A 19 -12.96 -8.53 23.33
N ARG A 20 -12.19 -8.44 22.24
CA ARG A 20 -11.86 -9.56 21.35
C ARG A 20 -10.52 -9.35 20.64
N VAL A 21 -9.92 -10.42 20.12
CA VAL A 21 -8.71 -10.34 19.28
C VAL A 21 -9.03 -9.58 17.99
N PRO A 22 -8.32 -8.48 17.65
CA PRO A 22 -8.52 -7.75 16.41
C PRO A 22 -7.99 -8.54 15.20
N VAL A 23 -8.63 -8.37 14.04
CA VAL A 23 -8.29 -9.06 12.79
C VAL A 23 -8.13 -8.05 11.66
N TRP A 24 -7.04 -8.21 10.91
CA TRP A 24 -6.82 -7.62 9.58
C TRP A 24 -6.04 -8.65 8.75
N ILE A 25 -6.03 -8.49 7.43
CA ILE A 25 -5.44 -9.50 6.54
C ILE A 25 -4.40 -8.83 5.63
N MET A 26 -3.21 -9.42 5.54
CA MET A 26 -2.22 -8.99 4.56
C MET A 26 -2.80 -9.11 3.15
N ARG A 27 -2.66 -8.05 2.34
CA ARG A 27 -3.26 -7.94 1.00
C ARG A 27 -4.79 -8.04 0.98
N GLN A 28 -5.47 -7.60 2.06
CA GLN A 28 -6.93 -7.56 2.14
C GLN A 28 -7.62 -6.78 0.99
N ALA A 29 -6.94 -5.78 0.42
CA ALA A 29 -7.39 -5.09 -0.79
C ALA A 29 -6.57 -5.60 -2.00
N GLY A 30 -7.19 -6.43 -2.84
CA GLY A 30 -6.49 -7.03 -3.97
C GLY A 30 -7.36 -7.94 -4.83
N ARG A 31 -6.70 -8.79 -5.63
CA ARG A 31 -7.29 -9.62 -6.70
C ARG A 31 -8.34 -10.64 -6.22
N THR A 32 -8.44 -10.88 -4.92
CA THR A 32 -9.47 -11.73 -4.32
C THR A 32 -10.82 -11.02 -4.18
N ASP A 33 -10.86 -9.69 -4.30
CA ASP A 33 -12.08 -8.90 -4.23
C ASP A 33 -12.62 -8.59 -5.65
N PRO A 34 -13.85 -9.01 -6.01
CA PRO A 34 -14.46 -8.70 -7.30
C PRO A 34 -14.55 -7.20 -7.61
N GLN A 35 -14.77 -6.35 -6.60
CA GLN A 35 -14.84 -4.89 -6.78
C GLN A 35 -13.47 -4.31 -7.14
N TYR A 36 -12.40 -4.85 -6.56
CA TYR A 36 -11.04 -4.50 -6.96
C TYR A 36 -10.76 -4.91 -8.41
N CYS A 37 -11.13 -6.13 -8.80
CA CYS A 37 -10.94 -6.63 -10.16
C CYS A 37 -11.69 -5.77 -11.19
N GLN A 38 -12.93 -5.37 -10.89
CA GLN A 38 -13.70 -4.48 -11.76
C GLN A 38 -13.07 -3.09 -11.86
N LEU A 39 -12.59 -2.53 -10.74
CA LEU A 39 -11.90 -1.24 -10.73
C LEU A 39 -10.63 -1.30 -11.59
N ARG A 40 -9.81 -2.34 -11.43
CA ARG A 40 -8.60 -2.56 -12.25
C ARG A 40 -8.93 -2.66 -13.74
N LYS A 41 -10.00 -3.38 -14.09
CA LYS A 41 -10.43 -3.54 -15.49
C LYS A 41 -10.89 -2.21 -16.10
N ASN A 42 -11.59 -1.38 -15.33
CA ASN A 42 -12.12 -0.09 -15.79
C ASN A 42 -11.06 1.01 -15.88
N ASP A 43 -10.09 1.02 -14.96
CA ASP A 43 -9.04 2.04 -14.91
C ASP A 43 -7.99 1.84 -16.02
N GLY A 44 -7.54 0.62 -16.24
CA GLY A 44 -6.63 0.27 -17.34
C GLY A 44 -5.19 0.76 -17.23
N ARG A 45 -4.84 1.63 -16.26
CA ARG A 45 -3.45 2.10 -16.06
C ARG A 45 -2.56 1.02 -15.44
N ALA A 46 -1.24 1.20 -15.57
CA ALA A 46 -0.23 0.39 -14.89
C ALA A 46 -0.35 0.50 -13.36
N LEU A 47 0.07 -0.54 -12.62
CA LEU A 47 -0.18 -0.65 -11.18
C LEU A 47 0.43 0.51 -10.39
N GLU A 48 1.61 0.98 -10.81
CA GLU A 48 2.31 2.13 -10.24
C GLU A 48 1.58 3.46 -10.37
N LYS A 49 0.71 3.60 -11.37
CA LYS A 49 -0.14 4.78 -11.49
C LYS A 49 -1.33 4.74 -10.55
N LEU A 50 -1.78 3.56 -10.12
CA LEU A 50 -2.94 3.43 -9.23
C LEU A 50 -2.58 3.75 -7.78
N PHE A 51 -1.45 3.26 -7.28
CA PHE A 51 -1.04 3.59 -5.91
C PHE A 51 -0.42 4.99 -5.79
N ALA A 52 0.01 5.60 -6.91
CA ALA A 52 0.41 7.01 -6.93
C ALA A 52 -0.79 7.98 -6.97
N ASP A 53 -1.99 7.49 -7.26
CA ASP A 53 -3.24 8.26 -7.32
C ASP A 53 -3.96 8.17 -5.96
N PRO A 54 -4.00 9.25 -5.16
CA PRO A 54 -4.57 9.19 -3.82
C PRO A 54 -6.04 8.79 -3.79
N GLU A 55 -6.84 9.24 -4.74
CA GLU A 55 -8.28 8.95 -4.77
C GLU A 55 -8.53 7.46 -5.00
N ILE A 56 -7.80 6.87 -5.95
CA ILE A 56 -7.88 5.45 -6.26
C ILE A 56 -7.29 4.61 -5.12
N ALA A 57 -6.13 5.00 -4.57
CA ALA A 57 -5.51 4.29 -3.46
C ALA A 57 -6.44 4.25 -2.23
N ILE A 58 -7.08 5.37 -1.88
CA ILE A 58 -8.07 5.43 -0.79
C ILE A 58 -9.25 4.50 -1.09
N LYS A 59 -9.83 4.59 -2.29
CA LYS A 59 -10.98 3.77 -2.69
C LYS A 59 -10.68 2.27 -2.56
N ILE A 60 -9.51 1.83 -3.03
CA ILE A 60 -9.08 0.43 -2.93
C ILE A 60 -8.84 0.03 -1.46
N SER A 61 -8.16 0.88 -0.68
CA SER A 61 -7.86 0.63 0.74
C SER A 61 -9.11 0.41 1.60
N LEU A 62 -10.23 1.00 1.20
CA LEU A 62 -11.51 0.94 1.95
C LEU A 62 -12.39 -0.26 1.58
N LEU A 63 -12.14 -0.98 0.48
CA LEU A 63 -12.92 -2.16 0.08
C LEU A 63 -13.07 -3.21 1.21
N PRO A 64 -12.03 -3.54 1.99
CA PRO A 64 -12.11 -4.56 3.04
C PRO A 64 -12.99 -4.16 4.23
N LYS A 65 -13.44 -2.90 4.33
CA LYS A 65 -14.31 -2.43 5.42
C LYS A 65 -15.57 -3.28 5.57
N ARG A 66 -16.11 -3.81 4.46
CA ARG A 66 -17.28 -4.71 4.44
C ARG A 66 -17.06 -6.06 5.15
N LEU A 67 -15.79 -6.43 5.39
CA LEU A 67 -15.41 -7.68 6.08
C LEU A 67 -15.37 -7.52 7.61
N GLY A 68 -15.56 -6.30 8.13
CA GLY A 68 -15.51 -6.06 9.58
C GLY A 68 -14.10 -6.12 10.19
N VAL A 69 -13.06 -5.92 9.37
CA VAL A 69 -11.67 -5.86 9.85
C VAL A 69 -11.46 -4.70 10.83
N ASP A 70 -10.55 -4.89 11.78
CA ASP A 70 -10.22 -3.90 12.81
C ASP A 70 -9.22 -2.84 12.35
N ALA A 71 -8.61 -3.03 11.18
CA ALA A 71 -7.69 -2.07 10.58
C ALA A 71 -7.73 -2.08 9.05
N SER A 72 -7.45 -0.91 8.48
CA SER A 72 -7.18 -0.74 7.06
C SER A 72 -5.67 -0.55 6.87
N ILE A 73 -5.13 -1.22 5.86
CA ILE A 73 -3.76 -0.99 5.38
C ILE A 73 -3.85 -0.25 4.04
N MET A 74 -3.02 0.79 3.88
CA MET A 74 -3.01 1.62 2.68
C MET A 74 -2.58 0.79 1.47
N PHE A 75 -3.30 0.95 0.36
CA PHE A 75 -2.94 0.41 -0.93
C PHE A 75 -1.76 1.20 -1.50
N GLN A 76 -0.56 0.72 -1.20
CA GLN A 76 0.74 1.23 -1.65
C GLN A 76 1.66 0.06 -1.97
N ASP A 77 2.68 0.31 -2.78
CA ASP A 77 3.77 -0.63 -3.01
C ASP A 77 5.00 -0.26 -2.19
N ILE A 78 5.78 -1.26 -1.79
CA ILE A 78 7.01 -1.05 -1.01
C ILE A 78 8.09 -0.32 -1.81
N LEU A 79 7.99 -0.33 -3.15
CA LEU A 79 8.94 0.31 -4.06
C LEU A 79 8.64 1.79 -4.30
N THR A 80 7.51 2.33 -3.83
CA THR A 80 7.12 3.74 -4.01
C THR A 80 8.25 4.74 -3.72
N PRO A 81 9.10 4.58 -2.68
CA PRO A 81 10.21 5.50 -2.43
C PRO A 81 11.31 5.51 -3.51
N LEU A 82 11.42 4.48 -4.34
CA LEU A 82 12.53 4.35 -5.30
C LEU A 82 12.49 5.40 -6.41
N ILE A 83 11.29 5.81 -6.85
CA ILE A 83 11.13 6.84 -7.90
C ILE A 83 11.76 8.18 -7.48
N PRO A 84 11.39 8.80 -6.33
CA PRO A 84 12.03 10.04 -5.89
C PRO A 84 13.52 9.86 -5.58
N MET A 85 13.94 8.68 -5.10
CA MET A 85 15.35 8.34 -4.90
C MET A 85 16.19 8.31 -6.20
N GLY A 86 15.56 8.32 -7.38
CA GLY A 86 16.23 8.24 -8.68
C GLY A 86 16.41 6.81 -9.21
N ALA A 87 15.73 5.83 -8.61
CA ALA A 87 15.70 4.43 -9.02
C ALA A 87 14.31 4.06 -9.59
N GLY A 88 14.06 4.48 -10.84
CA GLY A 88 12.80 4.21 -11.53
C GLY A 88 12.48 2.72 -11.70
N PHE A 89 11.19 2.39 -11.69
CA PHE A 89 10.67 1.06 -11.94
C PHE A 89 9.30 1.14 -12.62
N HIS A 90 8.91 0.07 -13.30
CA HIS A 90 7.57 -0.12 -13.86
C HIS A 90 7.09 -1.55 -13.58
N PHE A 91 5.79 -1.81 -13.72
CA PHE A 91 5.25 -3.17 -13.57
C PHE A 91 5.01 -3.86 -14.92
N ASP A 92 5.62 -5.03 -15.11
CA ASP A 92 5.38 -5.95 -16.24
C ASP A 92 5.77 -7.41 -15.93
N PRO A 93 4.82 -8.31 -15.56
CA PRO A 93 3.66 -8.07 -14.70
C PRO A 93 4.05 -7.81 -13.22
N GLY A 94 5.34 -7.98 -12.90
CA GLY A 94 5.96 -7.64 -11.62
C GLY A 94 6.88 -6.43 -11.73
N PRO A 95 7.49 -5.96 -10.64
CA PRO A 95 8.32 -4.77 -10.69
C PRO A 95 9.63 -5.04 -11.45
N VAL A 96 9.92 -4.18 -12.42
CA VAL A 96 11.15 -4.17 -13.20
C VAL A 96 11.86 -2.85 -12.96
N LEU A 97 13.09 -2.92 -12.44
CA LEU A 97 13.94 -1.74 -12.29
C LEU A 97 14.42 -1.28 -13.66
N GLU A 98 14.25 0.00 -13.97
CA GLU A 98 14.73 0.59 -15.24
C GLU A 98 16.26 0.55 -15.32
N ARG A 99 16.93 0.84 -14.20
CA ARG A 99 18.39 0.89 -14.09
C ARG A 99 18.83 0.29 -12.75
N PRO A 100 19.09 -1.03 -12.68
CA PRO A 100 19.57 -1.66 -11.46
C PRO A 100 20.87 -1.03 -10.95
N VAL A 101 20.96 -0.79 -9.64
CA VAL A 101 22.17 -0.31 -8.99
C VAL A 101 23.18 -1.44 -8.88
N ARG A 102 24.36 -1.27 -9.49
CA ARG A 102 25.44 -2.27 -9.57
C ARG A 102 26.80 -1.71 -9.16
N THR A 103 26.95 -0.40 -9.09
CA THR A 103 28.23 0.27 -8.77
C THR A 103 28.08 1.27 -7.64
N MET A 104 29.19 1.55 -6.95
CA MET A 104 29.22 2.57 -5.91
C MET A 104 28.91 3.98 -6.42
N ALA A 105 29.22 4.28 -7.68
CA ALA A 105 28.85 5.55 -8.29
C ALA A 105 27.33 5.70 -8.39
N GLN A 106 26.62 4.63 -8.77
CA GLN A 106 25.15 4.62 -8.82
C GLN A 106 24.53 4.72 -7.42
N VAL A 107 25.12 4.08 -6.41
CA VAL A 107 24.68 4.24 -5.00
C VAL A 107 24.79 5.70 -4.57
N LYS A 108 25.92 6.36 -4.84
CA LYS A 108 26.16 7.77 -4.50
C LYS A 108 25.25 8.74 -5.25
N ALA A 109 24.68 8.33 -6.38
CA ALA A 109 23.76 9.14 -7.17
C ALA A 109 22.30 9.08 -6.67
N LEU A 110 21.98 8.18 -5.73
CA LEU A 110 20.65 8.11 -5.12
C LEU A 110 20.39 9.36 -4.25
N ARG A 111 19.13 9.78 -4.20
CA ARG A 111 18.67 10.92 -3.41
C ARG A 111 17.88 10.44 -2.20
N LEU A 112 17.96 11.18 -1.10
CA LEU A 112 16.99 10.99 -0.01
C LEU A 112 15.65 11.56 -0.49
N PRO A 113 14.55 10.78 -0.45
CA PRO A 113 13.26 11.29 -0.85
C PRO A 113 12.68 12.18 0.26
N GLU A 114 12.09 13.32 -0.12
CA GLU A 114 11.27 14.11 0.80
C GLU A 114 9.93 13.37 1.02
N PRO A 115 9.41 13.31 2.28
CA PRO A 115 8.15 12.63 2.60
C PRO A 115 6.91 13.20 1.91
#